data_AF-A0AAW3UBP2-F1
#
_entry.id   AF-A0AAW3UBP2-F1
#
_cell.length_a   1.000
_cell.length_b   1.000
_cell.length_c   1.000
_cell.angle_alpha   90.00
_cell.angle_beta   90.00
_cell.angle_gamma   90.00
#
_symmetry.space_group_name_H-M   'P 1'
#
loop_
_entity.id
_entity.type
_entity.pdbx_description
1 polymer ?
#
loop_
_entity_poly.entity_id
_entity_poly.type
_entity_poly.pdbx_seq_one_letter_code
_entity_poly.pdbx_strand_id
1 'polypeptide(L)'
;MQWRSKSCCPANFSTSVHVPKASPRALFAARLKQARELRGIASQRALGVLMGLDKKLASSRVNRYETEVSGIDLDGLARLADVLGVPMAYLVARDDHMADVILALEELSPEERADAALWLLKKLKR
;
A
#
# COMPACT_ATOMS: atom_id res chain seq x y z
N MET A 1 -25.66 16.59 -5.03
CA MET A 1 -26.12 15.46 -4.19
C MET A 1 -25.27 15.42 -2.93
N GLN A 2 -25.86 15.85 -1.82
CA GLN A 2 -25.21 15.92 -0.50
C GLN A 2 -25.22 14.55 0.15
N TRP A 3 -24.12 14.17 0.80
CA TRP A 3 -24.14 13.20 1.89
C TRP A 3 -23.41 13.80 3.10
N ARG A 4 -24.18 14.11 4.15
CA ARG A 4 -23.70 14.46 5.48
C ARG A 4 -23.83 13.23 6.40
N SER A 5 -22.75 12.97 7.13
CA SER A 5 -22.57 12.38 8.48
C SER A 5 -23.57 11.37 9.07
N LYS A 6 -23.01 10.30 9.66
CA LYS A 6 -23.28 9.72 11.01
C LYS A 6 -22.37 8.48 11.15
N SER A 7 -21.27 8.48 11.92
CA SER A 7 -21.13 8.42 13.39
C SER A 7 -20.77 7.01 13.90
N CYS A 8 -19.70 6.96 14.69
CA CYS A 8 -19.40 6.03 15.78
C CYS A 8 -18.96 4.58 15.46
N CYS A 9 -17.66 4.33 15.64
CA CYS A 9 -17.11 3.23 16.46
C CYS A 9 -15.62 3.50 16.73
N PRO A 10 -15.12 3.49 17.99
CA PRO A 10 -13.70 3.35 18.26
C PRO A 10 -13.37 1.86 18.31
N ALA A 11 -12.71 1.33 17.29
CA ALA A 11 -12.23 -0.05 17.33
C ALA A 11 -10.89 -0.11 18.08
N ASN A 12 -10.99 -0.44 19.36
CA ASN A 12 -10.01 -1.16 20.19
C ASN A 12 -8.52 -1.02 19.82
N PHE A 13 -7.80 -0.21 20.60
CA PHE A 13 -6.36 -0.30 20.77
C PHE A 13 -6.01 -1.65 21.42
N SER A 14 -5.63 -2.63 20.60
CA SER A 14 -4.97 -3.84 21.11
C SER A 14 -3.47 -3.55 21.23
N THR A 15 -3.04 -3.35 22.47
CA THR A 15 -1.63 -3.38 22.87
C THR A 15 -1.11 -4.82 22.78
N SER A 16 -0.41 -5.13 21.69
CA SER A 16 0.76 -6.02 21.67
C SER A 16 1.40 -5.94 20.29
N VAL A 17 2.30 -4.98 20.09
CA VAL A 17 3.08 -4.89 18.85
C VAL A 17 4.20 -5.93 18.93
N HIS A 18 3.85 -7.20 18.74
CA HIS A 18 4.81 -8.17 18.24
C HIS A 18 5.01 -7.83 16.76
N VAL A 19 6.10 -7.12 16.43
CA VAL A 19 6.55 -7.00 15.03
C VAL A 19 7.34 -8.28 14.73
N PRO A 20 6.76 -9.33 14.11
CA PRO A 20 7.61 -10.26 13.41
C PRO A 20 8.39 -9.43 12.38
N LYS A 21 9.73 -9.55 12.34
CA LYS A 21 10.55 -8.91 11.29
C LYS A 21 10.17 -9.54 9.94
N ALA A 22 9.08 -9.09 9.36
CA ALA A 22 8.66 -9.48 8.03
C ALA A 22 9.75 -9.03 7.06
N SER A 23 10.21 -9.95 6.20
CA SER A 23 11.18 -9.62 5.18
C SER A 23 10.60 -8.53 4.25
N PRO A 24 11.43 -7.72 3.55
CA PRO A 24 10.91 -6.80 2.54
C PRO A 24 10.01 -7.48 1.50
N ARG A 25 10.27 -8.76 1.18
CA ARG A 25 9.41 -9.55 0.29
C ARG A 25 8.06 -9.87 0.91
N ALA A 26 8.01 -10.20 2.20
CA ALA A 26 6.77 -10.44 2.93
C ALA A 26 5.91 -9.18 3.03
N LEU A 27 6.54 -8.03 3.34
CA LEU A 27 5.86 -6.73 3.34
C LEU A 27 5.29 -6.42 1.95
N PHE A 28 6.11 -6.61 0.91
CA PHE A 28 5.69 -6.42 -0.48
C PHE A 28 4.51 -7.30 -0.88
N ALA A 29 4.59 -8.59 -0.61
CA ALA A 29 3.52 -9.55 -0.91
C ALA A 29 2.20 -9.15 -0.24
N ALA A 30 2.24 -8.80 1.05
CA ALA A 30 1.07 -8.39 1.80
C ALA A 30 0.46 -7.08 1.26
N ARG A 31 1.28 -6.04 1.04
CA ARG A 31 0.82 -4.73 0.55
C ARG A 31 0.34 -4.78 -0.89
N LEU A 32 0.96 -5.60 -1.74
CA LEU A 32 0.51 -5.84 -3.11
C LEU A 32 -0.91 -6.42 -3.12
N LYS A 33 -1.15 -7.48 -2.33
CA LYS A 33 -2.46 -8.10 -2.23
C LYS A 33 -3.50 -7.11 -1.73
N GLN A 34 -3.17 -6.35 -0.67
CA GLN A 34 -4.04 -5.33 -0.11
C GLN A 34 -4.37 -4.22 -1.12
N ALA A 35 -3.38 -3.67 -1.83
CA ALA A 35 -3.61 -2.65 -2.85
C ALA A 35 -4.50 -3.18 -3.99
N ARG A 36 -4.27 -4.42 -4.44
CA ARG A 36 -5.08 -5.06 -5.48
C ARG A 36 -6.54 -5.14 -5.07
N GLU A 37 -6.81 -5.51 -3.82
CA GLU A 37 -8.15 -5.62 -3.25
C GLU A 37 -8.80 -4.24 -3.05
N LEU A 38 -8.06 -3.26 -2.50
CA LEU A 38 -8.54 -1.87 -2.34
C LEU A 38 -8.92 -1.23 -3.67
N ARG A 39 -8.21 -1.56 -4.76
CA ARG A 39 -8.49 -1.07 -6.11
C ARG A 39 -9.53 -1.88 -6.89
N GLY A 40 -10.13 -2.90 -6.26
CA GLY A 40 -11.15 -3.72 -6.90
C GLY A 40 -10.65 -4.57 -8.07
N ILE A 41 -9.34 -4.85 -8.13
CA ILE A 41 -8.76 -5.67 -9.19
C ILE A 41 -9.08 -7.14 -8.91
N ALA A 42 -10.03 -7.68 -9.67
CA ALA A 42 -10.69 -8.96 -9.40
C ALA A 42 -9.76 -10.19 -9.35
N SER A 43 -8.56 -10.15 -9.93
CA SER A 43 -7.62 -11.29 -9.89
C SER A 43 -6.16 -10.90 -10.09
N GLN A 44 -5.25 -11.78 -9.67
CA GLN A 44 -3.82 -11.67 -9.97
C GLN A 44 -3.54 -11.58 -11.49
N ARG A 45 -4.30 -12.34 -12.29
CA ARG A 45 -4.21 -12.29 -13.76
C ARG A 45 -4.56 -10.90 -14.28
N ALA A 46 -5.64 -10.31 -13.77
CA ALA A 46 -6.06 -8.97 -14.17
C ALA A 46 -4.99 -7.92 -13.85
N LEU A 47 -4.41 -7.98 -12.65
CA LEU A 47 -3.28 -7.12 -12.28
C LEU A 47 -2.09 -7.30 -13.23
N GLY A 48 -1.69 -8.53 -13.49
CA GLY A 48 -0.54 -8.80 -14.37
C GLY A 48 -0.78 -8.30 -15.80
N VAL A 49 -2.00 -8.41 -16.32
CA VAL A 49 -2.36 -7.84 -17.62
C VAL A 49 -2.30 -6.30 -17.61
N LEU A 50 -2.79 -5.65 -16.55
CA LEU A 50 -2.68 -4.20 -16.38
C LEU A 50 -1.22 -3.72 -16.32
N MET A 51 -0.32 -4.54 -15.77
CA MET A 51 1.12 -4.29 -15.79
C MET A 51 1.78 -4.50 -17.16
N GLY A 52 1.03 -4.91 -18.19
CA GLY A 52 1.56 -5.22 -19.52
C GLY A 52 2.23 -6.58 -19.63
N LEU A 53 2.01 -7.50 -18.68
CA LEU A 53 2.51 -8.87 -18.78
C LEU A 53 1.70 -9.68 -19.80
N ASP A 54 2.37 -10.63 -20.45
CA ASP A 54 1.70 -11.58 -21.33
C ASP A 54 0.56 -12.30 -20.59
N LYS A 55 -0.60 -12.40 -21.24
CA LYS A 55 -1.83 -12.93 -20.65
C LYS A 55 -1.65 -14.37 -20.11
N LYS A 56 -0.78 -15.19 -20.71
CA LYS A 56 -0.52 -16.57 -20.25
C LYS A 56 0.37 -16.60 -19.01
N LEU A 57 1.23 -15.60 -18.82
CA LEU A 57 2.19 -15.52 -17.70
C LEU A 57 1.73 -14.61 -16.56
N ALA A 58 0.76 -13.73 -16.80
CA ALA A 58 0.30 -12.70 -15.87
C ALA A 58 -0.04 -13.24 -14.47
N SER A 59 -0.86 -14.29 -14.38
CA SER A 59 -1.23 -14.89 -13.09
C SER A 59 -0.02 -15.49 -12.37
N SER A 60 0.81 -16.27 -13.08
CA SER A 60 1.98 -16.93 -12.47
C SER A 60 3.00 -15.92 -11.95
N ARG A 61 3.26 -14.83 -12.68
CA ARG A 61 4.17 -13.77 -12.25
C ARG A 61 3.66 -13.04 -11.01
N VAL A 62 2.40 -12.59 -11.02
CA VAL A 62 1.82 -11.91 -9.85
C VAL A 62 1.72 -12.84 -8.64
N ASN A 63 1.38 -14.11 -8.85
CA ASN A 63 1.40 -15.11 -7.78
C ASN A 63 2.78 -15.23 -7.14
N ARG A 64 3.87 -15.26 -7.92
CA ARG A 64 5.24 -15.31 -7.37
C ARG A 64 5.60 -14.08 -6.55
N TYR A 65 5.02 -12.91 -6.85
CA TYR A 65 5.14 -11.71 -6.03
C TYR A 65 4.37 -11.86 -4.72
N GLU A 66 3.09 -12.26 -4.78
CA GLU A 66 2.24 -12.44 -3.59
C GLU A 66 2.65 -13.64 -2.70
N THR A 67 3.46 -14.58 -3.20
CA THR A 67 3.97 -15.72 -2.41
C THR A 67 5.47 -15.61 -2.07
N GLU A 68 6.07 -14.42 -2.19
CA GLU A 68 7.48 -14.13 -1.83
C GLU A 68 8.55 -14.91 -2.63
N VAL A 69 8.15 -15.62 -3.69
CA VAL A 69 9.02 -16.49 -4.49
C VAL A 69 9.95 -15.67 -5.39
N SER A 70 9.51 -14.50 -5.84
CA SER A 70 10.31 -13.62 -6.69
C SER A 70 10.21 -12.18 -6.22
N GLY A 71 11.35 -11.50 -6.21
CA GLY A 71 11.39 -10.05 -6.06
C GLY A 71 10.95 -9.35 -7.34
N ILE A 72 10.65 -8.07 -7.21
CA ILE A 72 10.52 -7.12 -8.30
C ILE A 72 11.68 -6.12 -8.17
N ASP A 73 12.19 -5.63 -9.30
CA ASP A 73 13.13 -4.50 -9.30
C ASP A 73 12.40 -3.18 -9.04
N LEU A 74 13.15 -2.09 -8.88
CA LEU A 74 12.57 -0.78 -8.57
C LEU A 74 11.71 -0.24 -9.71
N ASP A 75 12.09 -0.48 -10.97
CA ASP A 75 11.32 -0.06 -12.14
C ASP A 75 9.99 -0.81 -12.24
N GLY A 76 10.00 -2.12 -11.97
CA GLY A 76 8.78 -2.92 -11.89
C GLY A 76 7.92 -2.50 -10.70
N LEU A 77 8.52 -2.16 -9.56
CA LEU A 77 7.81 -1.65 -8.39
C LEU A 77 7.12 -0.32 -8.69
N ALA A 78 7.78 0.58 -9.43
CA ALA A 78 7.22 1.86 -9.87
C ALA A 78 6.01 1.64 -10.76
N ARG A 79 6.15 0.81 -11.80
CA ARG A 79 5.07 0.47 -12.72
C ARG A 79 3.88 -0.16 -11.99
N LEU A 80 4.15 -1.01 -11.02
CA LEU A 80 3.12 -1.66 -10.22
C LEU A 80 2.37 -0.64 -9.34
N ALA A 81 3.10 0.29 -8.73
CA ALA A 81 2.54 1.38 -7.94
C ALA A 81 1.61 2.26 -8.80
N ASP A 82 2.04 2.62 -10.02
CA ASP A 82 1.24 3.39 -10.98
C ASP A 82 -0.05 2.66 -11.37
N VAL A 83 0.05 1.36 -11.71
CA VAL A 83 -1.11 0.52 -12.07
C VAL A 83 -2.10 0.41 -10.91
N LEU A 84 -1.59 0.35 -9.68
CA LEU A 84 -2.39 0.29 -8.46
C LEU A 84 -2.83 1.69 -8.00
N GLY A 85 -2.35 2.77 -8.61
CA GLY A 85 -2.59 4.15 -8.19
C GLY A 85 -2.22 4.41 -6.72
N VAL A 86 -1.18 3.78 -6.18
CA VAL A 86 -0.72 4.00 -4.80
C VAL A 86 0.72 4.49 -4.80
N PRO A 87 1.18 5.23 -3.78
CA PRO A 87 2.59 5.59 -3.67
C PRO A 87 3.45 4.33 -3.60
N MET A 88 4.61 4.34 -4.27
CA MET A 88 5.55 3.20 -4.23
C MET A 88 5.91 2.79 -2.78
N ALA A 89 6.04 3.76 -1.87
CA ALA A 89 6.34 3.50 -0.46
C ALA A 89 5.28 2.64 0.25
N TYR A 90 4.01 2.70 -0.21
CA TYR A 90 2.93 1.87 0.33
C TYR A 90 3.21 0.38 0.13
N LEU A 91 3.80 0.02 -1.01
CA LEU A 91 4.08 -1.37 -1.37
C LEU A 91 5.12 -2.02 -0.45
N VAL A 92 5.81 -1.29 0.42
CA VAL A 92 6.76 -1.82 1.40
C VAL A 92 6.53 -1.27 2.80
N ALA A 93 5.32 -0.74 3.07
CA ALA A 93 4.97 -0.17 4.36
C ALA A 93 4.97 -1.25 5.47
N ARG A 94 5.72 -0.98 6.54
CA ARG A 94 6.03 -1.95 7.62
C ARG A 94 4.80 -2.48 8.34
N ASP A 95 3.85 -1.60 8.62
CA ASP A 95 2.65 -1.86 9.39
C ASP A 95 1.50 -1.01 8.87
N ASP A 96 0.29 -1.30 9.34
CA ASP A 96 -0.93 -0.71 8.78
C ASP A 96 -1.00 0.78 9.05
N HIS A 97 -0.51 1.25 10.20
CA HIS A 97 -0.44 2.67 10.51
C HIS A 97 0.49 3.43 9.55
N MET A 98 1.65 2.86 9.21
CA MET A 98 2.52 3.43 8.18
C MET A 98 1.86 3.44 6.80
N ALA A 99 1.16 2.36 6.45
CA ALA A 99 0.45 2.26 5.18
C ALA A 99 -0.66 3.33 5.06
N ASP A 100 -1.47 3.50 6.11
CA ASP A 100 -2.54 4.49 6.19
C ASP A 100 -2.01 5.92 6.08
N VAL A 101 -0.92 6.24 6.79
CA VAL A 101 -0.29 7.57 6.70
C VAL A 101 0.25 7.83 5.29
N ILE A 102 0.88 6.84 4.66
CA ILE A 102 1.38 6.98 3.28
C ILE A 102 0.24 7.28 2.30
N LEU A 103 -0.89 6.57 2.41
CA LEU A 103 -2.06 6.82 1.57
C LEU A 103 -2.67 8.18 1.85
N ALA A 104 -2.86 8.54 3.13
CA ALA A 104 -3.43 9.82 3.52
C ALA A 104 -2.59 10.99 3.01
N LEU A 105 -1.25 10.90 3.09
CA LEU A 105 -0.35 11.93 2.57
C LEU A 105 -0.53 12.11 1.05
N GLU A 106 -0.84 11.05 0.32
CA GLU A 106 -1.04 11.11 -1.14
C GLU A 106 -2.29 11.90 -1.53
N GLU A 107 -3.33 11.87 -0.69
CA GLU A 107 -4.57 12.61 -0.90
C GLU A 107 -4.46 14.11 -0.58
N LEU A 108 -3.45 14.50 0.20
CA LEU A 108 -3.21 15.90 0.58
C LEU A 108 -2.57 16.69 -0.56
N SER A 109 -2.94 17.97 -0.65
CA SER A 109 -2.21 18.95 -1.46
C SER A 109 -0.75 19.07 -0.98
N PRO A 110 0.17 19.59 -1.82
CA PRO A 110 1.57 19.77 -1.43
C PRO A 110 1.74 20.60 -0.15
N GLU A 111 0.87 21.60 0.06
CA GLU A 111 0.88 22.49 1.23
C GLU A 111 0.42 21.76 2.49
N GLU A 112 -0.74 21.08 2.44
CA GLU A 112 -1.25 20.28 3.57
C GLU A 112 -0.29 19.14 3.94
N ARG A 113 0.37 18.53 2.94
CA ARG A 113 1.37 17.48 3.14
C ARG A 113 2.59 18.03 3.87
N ALA A 114 3.04 19.23 3.52
CA ALA A 114 4.14 19.91 4.21
C ALA A 114 3.76 20.26 5.67
N ASP A 115 2.54 20.73 5.90
CA ASP A 115 2.03 21.04 7.23
C ASP A 115 1.90 19.79 8.11
N ALA A 116 1.40 18.69 7.55
CA ALA A 116 1.32 17.40 8.25
C ALA A 116 2.71 16.89 8.64
N ALA A 117 3.68 16.99 7.73
CA ALA A 117 5.07 16.63 8.02
C ALA A 117 5.67 17.52 9.12
N LEU A 118 5.46 18.84 9.04
CA LEU A 118 5.94 19.78 10.05
C LEU A 118 5.32 19.52 11.42
N TRP A 119 4.02 19.21 11.48
CA TRP A 119 3.34 18.84 12.73
C TRP A 119 3.97 17.59 13.36
N LEU A 120 4.25 16.55 12.57
CA LEU A 120 4.92 15.33 13.05
C LEU A 120 6.32 15.62 13.58
N LEU A 121 7.12 16.42 12.87
CA LEU A 121 8.49 16.79 13.30
C LEU A 121 8.47 17.56 14.62
N LYS A 122 7.59 18.56 14.74
CA LYS A 122 7.39 19.33 15.98
C LYS A 122 7.00 18.42 17.16
N LYS A 123 6.08 17.47 16.93
CA LYS A 123 5.65 16.50 17.96
C LYS A 123 6.82 15.67 18.50
N LEU A 124 7.79 15.34 17.64
CA LEU A 124 8.97 14.58 17.99
C LEU A 124 10.12 15.42 18.56
N LYS A 125 9.93 16.74 18.72
CA LYS A 125 11.00 17.71 19.04
C LYS A 125 12.19 17.60 18.08
N ARG A 126 11.90 17.29 16.81
CA ARG A 126 12.87 17.26 15.71
C ARG A 126 12.77 18.52 14.89
#